data_AF-A0A3R6YIM9-F1
#
_entry.id   AF-A0A3R6YIM9-F1
#
_cell.length_a   1.000
_cell.length_b   1.000
_cell.length_c   1.000
_cell.angle_alpha   90.00
_cell.angle_beta   90.00
_cell.angle_gamma   90.00
#
_symmetry.space_group_name_H-M   'P 1'
#
loop_
_entity.id
_entity.type
_entity.pdbx_description
1 polymer ?
#
loop_
_entity_poly.entity_id
_entity_poly.type
_entity_poly.pdbx_seq_one_letter_code
_entity_poly.pdbx_strand_id
1 'polypeptide(L)'
;MVKIIVAGLSAGVASAFGTISEFPTEITSLMDQTVDPCTDFISYSCGTWYNKTTLHSKAAINMFTVIAAAADKVIEKLFNAKLPKLAEFYDSCMDTDTIDTLGLTPIEAHLKAIRSANSTVEAIFRGAAISNATGVNLFVKLSIWPDDADVTRNILSAEHPGSPFGREYFHEPL
;
A
#
# COMPACT_ATOMS: atom_id res chain seq x y z
N MET A 1 35.26 -27.99 -40.06
CA MET A 1 34.18 -28.95 -39.70
C MET A 1 33.71 -28.63 -38.29
N VAL A 2 32.66 -27.81 -38.15
CA VAL A 2 32.12 -27.39 -36.85
C VAL A 2 30.91 -28.27 -36.56
N LYS A 3 31.00 -29.10 -35.51
CA LYS A 3 29.89 -29.93 -35.04
C LYS A 3 28.96 -29.06 -34.20
N ILE A 4 27.76 -28.79 -34.72
CA ILE A 4 26.66 -28.20 -33.95
C ILE A 4 26.07 -29.32 -33.09
N ILE A 5 26.28 -29.23 -31.79
CA ILE A 5 25.63 -30.11 -30.82
C ILE A 5 24.30 -29.46 -30.45
N VAL A 6 23.20 -29.96 -31.03
CA VAL A 6 21.85 -29.62 -30.59
C VAL A 6 21.61 -30.35 -29.27
N ALA A 7 21.72 -29.63 -28.16
CA ALA A 7 21.27 -30.13 -26.87
C ALA A 7 19.74 -30.21 -26.92
N GLY A 8 19.21 -31.41 -27.15
CA GLY A 8 17.79 -31.67 -26.99
C GLY A 8 17.40 -31.40 -25.54
N LEU A 9 16.52 -30.42 -25.33
CA LEU A 9 15.80 -30.26 -24.08
C LEU A 9 15.02 -31.56 -23.84
N SER A 10 15.55 -32.42 -22.97
CA SER A 10 14.83 -33.58 -22.49
C SER A 10 13.55 -33.09 -21.82
N ALA A 11 12.40 -33.60 -22.27
CA ALA A 11 11.06 -33.31 -21.76
C ALA A 11 10.86 -33.66 -20.25
N GLY A 12 11.92 -34.08 -19.54
CA GLY A 12 11.88 -34.55 -18.16
C GLY A 12 11.94 -33.46 -17.08
N VAL A 13 12.03 -32.17 -17.41
CA VAL A 13 12.01 -31.10 -16.39
C VAL A 13 10.59 -30.58 -16.12
N ALA A 14 9.61 -30.88 -16.98
CA ALA A 14 8.21 -30.50 -16.76
C ALA A 14 7.52 -31.29 -15.63
N SER A 15 8.12 -32.39 -15.17
CA SER A 15 7.46 -33.39 -14.33
C SER A 15 7.49 -33.11 -12.82
N ALA A 16 8.26 -32.11 -12.35
CA ALA A 16 8.39 -31.85 -10.92
C ALA A 16 7.21 -31.05 -10.32
N PHE A 17 6.35 -30.46 -11.15
CA PHE A 17 5.21 -29.64 -10.72
C PHE A 17 3.84 -30.22 -11.10
N GLY A 18 3.80 -31.43 -11.67
CA GLY A 18 2.59 -31.99 -12.27
C GLY A 18 2.14 -31.21 -13.51
N THR A 19 1.32 -31.84 -14.35
CA THR A 19 0.60 -31.13 -15.40
C THR A 19 -0.63 -30.49 -14.76
N ILE A 20 -0.60 -29.18 -14.51
CA ILE A 20 -1.84 -28.43 -14.26
C ILE A 20 -2.58 -28.43 -15.60
N SER A 21 -3.42 -29.43 -15.83
CA SER A 21 -4.24 -29.53 -17.05
C SER A 21 -5.49 -28.65 -16.95
N GLU A 22 -5.89 -28.27 -15.73
CA GLU A 22 -7.10 -27.52 -15.45
C GLU A 22 -6.86 -26.51 -14.32
N PHE A 23 -7.51 -25.35 -14.42
CA PHE A 23 -7.51 -24.36 -13.34
C PHE A 23 -8.40 -24.83 -12.17
N PRO A 24 -8.09 -24.41 -10.93
CA PRO A 24 -8.97 -24.63 -9.78
C PRO A 24 -10.39 -24.15 -10.06
N THR A 25 -11.39 -24.85 -9.51
CA THR A 25 -12.82 -24.52 -9.72
C THR A 25 -13.16 -23.10 -9.28
N GLU A 26 -12.49 -22.60 -8.24
CA GLU A 26 -12.63 -21.24 -7.75
C GLU A 26 -12.27 -20.23 -8.85
N ILE A 27 -11.18 -20.48 -9.58
CA ILE A 27 -10.73 -19.61 -10.67
C ILE A 27 -11.64 -19.74 -11.88
N THR A 28 -11.98 -20.97 -12.30
CA THR A 28 -12.86 -21.17 -13.46
C THR A 28 -14.25 -20.61 -13.25
N SER A 29 -14.75 -20.55 -12.00
CA SER A 29 -16.04 -19.93 -11.67
C SER A 29 -16.09 -18.40 -11.87
N LEU A 30 -14.93 -17.75 -11.98
CA LEU A 30 -14.77 -16.30 -12.18
C LEU A 30 -14.54 -15.92 -13.65
N MET A 31 -14.18 -16.89 -14.48
CA MET A 31 -13.92 -16.73 -15.91
C MET A 31 -15.22 -16.69 -16.72
N ASP A 32 -15.20 -16.03 -17.88
CA ASP A 32 -16.21 -16.16 -18.92
C ASP A 32 -15.64 -16.94 -20.10
N GLN A 33 -15.83 -18.27 -20.08
CA GLN A 33 -15.30 -19.17 -21.09
C GLN A 33 -16.01 -19.07 -22.45
N THR A 34 -17.03 -18.21 -22.59
CA THR A 34 -17.68 -17.94 -23.88
C THR A 34 -16.91 -16.92 -24.73
N VAL A 35 -15.99 -16.17 -24.12
CA VAL A 35 -15.14 -15.18 -24.79
C VAL A 35 -13.87 -15.85 -25.32
N ASP A 36 -13.44 -15.52 -26.54
CA ASP A 36 -12.17 -16.02 -27.09
C ASP A 36 -10.98 -15.34 -26.38
N PRO A 37 -10.14 -16.08 -25.64
CA PRO A 37 -8.99 -15.52 -24.93
C PRO A 37 -7.96 -14.85 -25.85
N CYS A 38 -7.91 -15.20 -27.14
CA CYS A 38 -7.00 -14.59 -28.11
C CYS A 38 -7.45 -13.19 -28.55
N THR A 39 -8.71 -12.82 -28.26
CA THR A 39 -9.30 -11.54 -28.67
C THR A 39 -9.51 -10.59 -27.49
N ASP A 40 -10.01 -11.10 -26.36
CA ASP A 40 -10.18 -10.34 -25.13
C ASP A 40 -9.91 -11.23 -23.91
N PHE A 41 -8.64 -11.30 -23.53
CA PHE A 41 -8.20 -12.11 -22.39
C PHE A 41 -8.75 -11.59 -21.05
N ILE A 42 -9.05 -10.30 -20.93
CA ILE A 42 -9.57 -9.72 -19.69
C ILE A 42 -11.02 -10.17 -19.47
N SER A 43 -11.87 -10.10 -20.49
CA SER A 43 -13.24 -10.60 -20.40
C SER A 43 -13.27 -12.12 -20.24
N TYR A 44 -12.41 -12.87 -20.94
CA TYR A 44 -12.28 -14.30 -20.74
C TYR A 44 -11.89 -14.68 -19.30
N SER A 45 -10.88 -14.02 -18.74
CA SER A 45 -10.34 -14.37 -17.42
C SER A 45 -11.19 -13.85 -16.24
N CYS A 46 -11.86 -12.71 -16.40
CA CYS A 46 -12.55 -12.00 -15.30
C CYS A 46 -14.04 -11.71 -15.56
N GLY A 47 -14.58 -12.04 -16.74
CA GLY A 47 -15.90 -11.56 -17.18
C GLY A 47 -17.03 -11.94 -16.25
N THR A 48 -17.06 -13.17 -15.75
CA THR A 48 -18.06 -13.60 -14.76
C THR A 48 -17.90 -12.84 -13.44
N TRP A 49 -16.67 -12.57 -13.00
CA TRP A 49 -16.42 -11.78 -11.79
C TRP A 49 -16.89 -10.34 -11.96
N TYR A 50 -16.62 -9.67 -13.08
CA TYR A 50 -17.13 -8.32 -13.34
C TYR A 50 -18.66 -8.26 -13.35
N ASN A 51 -19.32 -9.26 -13.94
CA ASN A 51 -20.78 -9.32 -13.99
C ASN A 51 -21.42 -9.52 -12.60
N LYS A 52 -20.74 -10.23 -11.69
CA LYS A 52 -21.26 -10.55 -10.35
C LYS A 52 -20.86 -9.54 -9.28
N THR A 53 -19.77 -8.81 -9.48
CA THR A 53 -19.19 -7.96 -8.45
C THR A 53 -19.83 -6.58 -8.46
N THR A 54 -20.49 -6.22 -7.37
CA THR A 54 -21.10 -4.91 -7.18
C THR A 54 -20.13 -3.93 -6.52
N LEU A 55 -19.94 -2.78 -7.15
CA LEU A 55 -19.21 -1.66 -6.56
C LEU A 55 -20.13 -0.94 -5.56
N HIS A 56 -19.84 -1.09 -4.27
CA HIS A 56 -20.48 -0.29 -3.23
C HIS A 56 -19.54 0.88 -2.90
N SER A 57 -19.79 2.06 -3.51
CA SER A 57 -19.03 3.34 -3.44
C SER A 57 -18.10 3.64 -4.64
N LYS A 58 -17.39 4.77 -4.59
CA LYS A 58 -16.32 5.17 -5.53
C LYS A 58 -15.01 4.38 -5.35
N ALA A 59 -15.02 3.32 -4.54
CA ALA A 59 -13.86 2.45 -4.35
C ALA A 59 -13.62 1.57 -5.57
N ALA A 60 -12.36 1.28 -5.88
CA ALA A 60 -12.01 0.20 -6.79
C ALA A 60 -12.07 -1.13 -6.03
N ILE A 61 -12.64 -2.17 -6.66
CA ILE A 61 -12.56 -3.55 -6.16
C ILE A 61 -11.70 -4.37 -7.11
N ASN A 62 -10.79 -5.17 -6.56
CA ASN A 62 -9.95 -6.09 -7.30
C ASN A 62 -9.49 -7.25 -6.39
N MET A 63 -8.65 -8.14 -6.90
CA MET A 63 -8.12 -9.28 -6.15
C MET A 63 -7.41 -8.87 -4.86
N PHE A 64 -6.63 -7.79 -4.87
CA PHE A 64 -5.93 -7.30 -3.68
C PHE A 64 -6.89 -6.79 -2.61
N THR A 65 -7.96 -6.08 -2.99
CA THR A 65 -8.95 -5.60 -2.01
C THR A 65 -9.73 -6.74 -1.38
N VAL A 66 -10.02 -7.80 -2.15
CA VAL A 66 -10.67 -9.01 -1.62
C VAL A 66 -9.76 -9.72 -0.62
N ILE A 67 -8.48 -9.85 -0.93
CA ILE A 67 -7.48 -10.44 -0.03
C ILE A 67 -7.30 -9.59 1.23
N ALA A 68 -7.20 -8.27 1.09
CA ALA A 68 -7.09 -7.35 2.22
C ALA A 68 -8.29 -7.48 3.16
N ALA A 69 -9.52 -7.49 2.63
CA ALA A 69 -10.73 -7.67 3.44
C ALA A 69 -10.77 -9.04 4.16
N ALA A 70 -10.22 -10.10 3.56
CA ALA A 70 -10.07 -11.39 4.22
C ALA A 70 -9.00 -11.33 5.33
N ALA A 71 -7.91 -10.62 5.12
CA ALA A 71 -6.87 -10.39 6.12
C ALA A 71 -7.38 -9.54 7.30
N ASP A 72 -8.18 -8.51 7.04
CA ASP A 72 -8.79 -7.66 8.07
C ASP A 72 -9.62 -8.50 9.05
N LYS A 73 -10.38 -9.48 8.57
CA LYS A 73 -11.12 -10.43 9.43
C LYS A 73 -10.21 -11.28 10.32
N VAL A 74 -8.97 -11.54 9.91
CA VAL A 74 -7.97 -12.21 10.75
C VAL A 74 -7.42 -11.24 11.79
N ILE A 75 -7.14 -10.00 11.40
CA ILE A 75 -6.68 -8.95 12.30
C ILE A 75 -7.73 -8.64 13.38
N GLU A 76 -9.02 -8.62 13.04
CA GLU A 76 -10.12 -8.48 14.00
C GLU A 76 -10.08 -9.55 15.10
N LYS A 77 -9.70 -10.79 14.77
CA LYS A 77 -9.52 -11.86 15.77
C LYS A 77 -8.35 -11.56 16.71
N LEU A 78 -7.28 -10.92 16.22
CA LEU A 78 -6.14 -10.53 17.04
C LEU A 78 -6.51 -9.39 18.01
N PHE A 79 -7.34 -8.44 17.58
CA PHE A 79 -7.87 -7.41 18.48
C PHE A 79 -8.75 -8.03 19.59
N ASN A 80 -9.62 -8.98 19.24
CA ASN A 80 -10.44 -9.71 20.21
C ASN A 80 -9.62 -10.55 21.20
N ALA A 81 -8.42 -10.99 20.82
CA ALA A 81 -7.50 -11.70 21.70
C ALA A 81 -6.84 -10.79 22.76
N LYS A 82 -7.05 -9.47 22.68
CA LYS A 82 -6.57 -8.46 23.64
C LYS A 82 -5.08 -8.56 23.96
N LEU A 83 -4.25 -8.69 22.92
CA LEU A 83 -2.80 -8.73 23.07
C LEU A 83 -2.28 -7.41 23.69
N PRO A 84 -1.35 -7.44 24.67
CA PRO A 84 -0.81 -6.24 25.31
C PRO A 84 -0.22 -5.25 24.30
N LYS A 85 -0.35 -3.95 24.57
CA LYS A 85 -0.01 -2.81 23.69
C LYS A 85 -0.86 -2.71 22.41
N LEU A 86 -1.16 -3.81 21.73
CA LEU A 86 -2.03 -3.80 20.55
C LEU A 86 -3.46 -3.40 20.93
N ALA A 87 -4.00 -4.02 21.98
CA ALA A 87 -5.33 -3.71 22.49
C ALA A 87 -5.40 -2.28 23.03
N GLU A 88 -4.41 -1.85 23.83
CA GLU A 88 -4.35 -0.47 24.35
C GLU A 88 -4.31 0.56 23.23
N PHE A 89 -3.48 0.32 22.20
CA PHE A 89 -3.38 1.21 21.05
C PHE A 89 -4.69 1.26 20.25
N TYR A 90 -5.29 0.10 19.98
CA TYR A 90 -6.57 0.01 19.28
C TYR A 90 -7.70 0.68 20.08
N ASP A 91 -7.84 0.37 21.36
CA ASP A 91 -8.86 0.94 22.24
C ASP A 91 -8.70 2.47 22.34
N SER A 92 -7.47 2.99 22.38
CA SER A 92 -7.23 4.44 22.35
C SER A 92 -7.68 5.11 21.05
N CYS A 93 -7.64 4.40 19.91
CA CYS A 93 -8.14 4.90 18.64
C CYS A 93 -9.67 4.82 18.56
N MET A 94 -10.29 3.86 19.25
CA MET A 94 -11.73 3.64 19.23
C MET A 94 -12.50 4.49 20.25
N ASP A 95 -11.83 5.06 21.25
CA ASP A 95 -12.41 5.96 22.26
C ASP A 95 -12.65 7.37 21.67
N THR A 96 -13.70 7.47 20.84
CA THR A 96 -14.09 8.73 20.19
C THR A 96 -14.56 9.79 21.20
N ASP A 97 -15.13 9.39 22.33
CA ASP A 97 -15.60 10.33 23.36
C ASP A 97 -14.43 11.10 23.98
N THR A 98 -13.32 10.40 24.28
CA THR A 98 -12.09 11.03 24.75
C THR A 98 -11.46 11.88 23.65
N ILE A 99 -11.41 11.40 22.40
CA ILE A 99 -10.88 12.17 21.26
C ILE A 99 -11.65 13.49 21.09
N ASP A 100 -12.98 13.44 21.10
CA ASP A 100 -13.85 14.61 20.94
C ASP A 100 -13.70 15.59 22.11
N THR A 101 -13.57 15.06 23.34
CA THR A 101 -13.34 15.88 24.54
C THR A 101 -12.00 16.61 24.49
N LEU A 102 -10.94 15.95 24.02
CA LEU A 102 -9.60 16.53 23.92
C LEU A 102 -9.49 17.57 22.80
N GLY A 103 -10.27 17.43 21.73
CA GLY A 103 -10.24 18.34 20.58
C GLY A 103 -8.82 18.58 20.06
N LEU A 104 -8.41 19.85 19.99
CA LEU A 104 -7.08 20.25 19.47
C LEU A 104 -5.97 20.28 20.54
N THR A 105 -6.30 20.05 21.81
CA THR A 105 -5.35 20.18 22.92
C THR A 105 -4.05 19.37 22.69
N PRO A 106 -4.08 18.12 22.19
CA PRO A 106 -2.85 17.34 21.97
C PRO A 106 -1.85 17.97 20.99
N ILE A 107 -2.31 18.80 20.05
CA ILE A 107 -1.46 19.41 19.02
C ILE A 107 -1.23 20.91 19.21
N GLU A 108 -1.85 21.52 20.22
CA GLU A 108 -1.86 22.97 20.41
C GLU A 108 -0.45 23.56 20.58
N ALA A 109 0.42 22.88 21.34
CA ALA A 109 1.80 23.30 21.54
C ALA A 109 2.59 23.34 20.22
N HIS A 110 2.38 22.36 19.33
CA HIS A 110 3.01 22.32 18.01
C HIS A 110 2.50 23.44 17.12
N LEU A 111 1.18 23.67 17.08
CA LEU A 111 0.58 24.77 16.32
C LEU A 111 1.07 26.14 16.81
N LYS A 112 1.16 26.34 18.13
CA LYS A 112 1.69 27.57 18.73
C LYS A 112 3.16 27.77 18.39
N ALA A 113 3.97 26.71 18.45
CA ALA A 113 5.39 26.79 18.09
C ALA A 113 5.56 27.27 16.63
N ILE A 114 4.81 26.71 15.68
CA ILE A 114 4.85 27.12 14.27
C ILE A 114 4.44 28.60 14.13
N ARG A 115 3.32 29.00 14.74
CA ARG A 115 2.82 30.39 14.66
C ARG A 115 3.74 31.43 15.30
N SER A 116 4.54 31.03 16.29
CA SER A 116 5.46 31.92 16.99
C SER A 116 6.79 32.17 16.27
N ALA A 117 7.01 31.55 15.10
CA ALA A 117 8.24 31.73 14.34
C ALA A 117 8.36 33.16 13.79
N ASN A 118 9.53 33.77 13.95
CA ASN A 118 9.80 35.15 13.52
C ASN A 118 10.45 35.23 12.13
N SER A 119 10.72 34.09 11.51
CA SER A 119 11.27 33.99 10.17
C SER A 119 10.88 32.68 9.49
N THR A 120 10.95 32.66 8.17
CA THR A 120 10.75 31.44 7.38
C THR A 120 11.71 30.32 7.79
N VAL A 121 12.98 30.66 8.05
CA VAL A 121 14.00 29.68 8.46
C VAL A 121 13.64 29.05 9.81
N GLU A 122 13.23 29.88 10.77
CA GLU A 122 12.78 29.40 12.08
C GLU A 122 11.55 28.50 11.96
N ALA A 123 10.58 28.88 11.11
CA ALA A 123 9.38 28.07 10.86
C ALA A 123 9.72 26.70 10.27
N ILE A 124 10.68 26.63 9.33
CA ILE A 124 11.15 25.38 8.73
C ILE A 124 11.79 24.48 9.79
N PHE A 125 12.69 25.00 10.62
CA PHE A 125 13.34 24.21 11.67
C PHE A 125 12.34 23.70 12.72
N ARG A 126 11.39 24.55 13.14
CA ARG A 126 10.31 24.13 14.05
C ARG A 126 9.44 23.05 13.40
N GLY A 127 9.11 23.21 12.12
CA GLY A 127 8.36 22.20 11.36
C GLY A 127 9.09 20.87 11.27
N ALA A 128 10.41 20.86 11.03
CA ALA A 128 11.21 19.65 11.01
C ALA A 128 11.24 18.95 12.39
N ALA A 129 11.40 19.72 13.47
CA ALA A 129 11.36 19.17 14.83
C ALA A 129 9.99 18.55 15.16
N ILE A 130 8.90 19.21 14.77
CA ILE A 130 7.54 18.68 14.93
C ILE A 130 7.35 17.42 14.09
N SER A 131 7.83 17.41 12.84
CA SER A 131 7.73 16.25 11.95
C SER A 131 8.40 15.02 12.57
N ASN A 132 9.55 15.20 13.20
CA ASN A 132 10.25 14.12 13.91
C ASN A 132 9.50 13.66 15.18
N ALA A 133 8.82 14.57 15.89
CA ALA A 133 8.09 14.25 17.11
C ALA A 133 6.74 13.55 16.85
N THR A 134 6.08 13.87 15.72
CA THR A 134 4.72 13.40 15.42
C THR A 134 4.65 12.39 14.27
N GLY A 135 5.72 12.26 13.48
CA GLY A 135 5.73 11.49 12.23
C GLY A 135 5.04 12.19 11.06
N VAL A 136 4.52 13.41 11.23
CA VAL A 136 3.85 14.18 10.17
C VAL A 136 4.88 14.94 9.36
N ASN A 137 5.11 14.56 8.09
CA ASN A 137 6.06 15.24 7.22
C ASN A 137 5.52 16.61 6.76
N LEU A 138 6.14 17.71 7.19
CA LEU A 138 5.70 19.07 6.83
C LEU A 138 6.43 19.66 5.60
N PHE A 139 7.75 19.83 5.69
CA PHE A 139 8.55 20.54 4.66
C PHE A 139 9.58 19.65 3.98
N VAL A 140 10.17 18.73 4.73
CA VAL A 140 11.15 17.76 4.26
C VAL A 140 10.89 16.45 4.96
N LYS A 141 10.82 15.36 4.19
CA LYS A 141 10.83 14.02 4.73
C LYS A 141 12.29 13.62 4.89
N LEU A 142 12.72 13.50 6.13
CA LEU A 142 14.04 12.97 6.47
C LEU A 142 13.90 11.46 6.67
N SER A 143 14.65 10.67 5.92
CA SER A 143 14.62 9.21 6.03
C SER A 143 16.01 8.62 5.93
N ILE A 144 16.19 7.45 6.51
CA ILE A 144 17.46 6.72 6.49
C ILE A 144 17.30 5.58 5.49
N TRP A 145 18.13 5.58 4.45
CA TRP A 145 18.16 4.56 3.40
C TRP A 145 19.58 4.05 3.19
N PRO A 146 19.75 2.82 2.66
CA PRO A 146 21.05 2.36 2.19
C PRO A 146 21.64 3.33 1.16
N ASP A 147 22.96 3.50 1.17
CA ASP A 147 23.65 4.28 0.15
C ASP A 147 23.69 3.47 -1.16
N ASP A 148 23.16 4.03 -2.24
CA ASP A 148 23.19 3.38 -3.57
C ASP A 148 24.64 3.18 -4.07
N ALA A 149 25.59 4.01 -3.63
CA ALA A 149 27.00 3.87 -3.96
C ALA A 149 27.74 2.86 -3.07
N ASP A 150 27.25 2.63 -1.84
CA ASP A 150 27.81 1.67 -0.88
C ASP A 150 26.70 1.12 0.04
N VAL A 151 26.06 0.03 -0.40
CA VAL A 151 24.93 -0.60 0.31
C VAL A 151 25.29 -1.17 1.69
N THR A 152 26.56 -1.11 2.11
CA THR A 152 26.99 -1.45 3.49
C THR A 152 26.77 -0.31 4.48
N ARG A 153 26.41 0.88 4.00
CA ARG A 153 26.16 2.08 4.80
C ARG A 153 24.74 2.59 4.61
N ASN A 154 24.29 3.38 5.59
CA ASN A 154 23.10 4.17 5.45
C ASN A 154 23.45 5.65 5.30
N ILE A 155 22.62 6.38 4.57
CA ILE A 155 22.68 7.83 4.41
C ILE A 155 21.38 8.47 4.89
N LEU A 156 21.47 9.73 5.31
CA LEU A 156 20.30 10.56 5.55
C LEU A 156 19.83 11.15 4.22
N SER A 157 18.66 10.73 3.77
CA SER A 157 17.98 11.28 2.59
C SER A 157 17.03 12.40 3.00
N ALA A 158 17.04 13.49 2.23
CA ALA A 158 16.10 14.59 2.33
C ALA A 158 15.22 14.65 1.08
N GLU A 159 13.95 14.31 1.24
CA GLU A 159 12.99 14.22 0.15
C GLU A 159 11.87 15.26 0.30
N HIS A 160 11.26 15.63 -0.83
CA HIS A 160 10.01 16.37 -0.81
C HIS A 160 8.94 15.53 -0.09
N PRO A 161 8.16 16.09 0.87
CA PRO A 161 7.26 15.32 1.75
C PRO A 161 6.03 14.74 1.03
N GLY A 162 5.90 14.99 -0.27
CA GLY A 162 4.70 14.73 -1.05
C GLY A 162 3.78 15.94 -1.07
N SER A 163 2.90 15.99 -2.07
CA SER A 163 1.83 16.98 -2.14
C SER A 163 0.56 16.42 -1.48
N PRO A 164 -0.29 17.27 -0.87
CA PRO A 164 -1.54 16.82 -0.25
C PRO A 164 -2.54 16.25 -1.28
N PHE A 165 -2.34 16.57 -2.56
CA PHE A 165 -3.10 16.04 -3.69
C PHE A 165 -2.16 15.38 -4.70
N GLY A 166 -2.69 14.53 -5.58
CA GLY A 166 -1.93 14.00 -6.70
C GLY A 166 -1.49 15.10 -7.66
N ARG A 167 -0.40 14.87 -8.41
CA ARG A 167 0.19 15.87 -9.32
C ARG A 167 -0.80 16.35 -10.39
N GLU A 168 -1.70 15.46 -10.81
CA GLU A 168 -2.78 15.72 -11.76
C GLU A 168 -3.72 16.87 -11.32
N TYR A 169 -3.78 17.19 -10.04
CA TYR A 169 -4.58 18.31 -9.53
C TYR A 169 -3.86 19.67 -9.59
N PHE A 170 -2.57 19.70 -9.93
CA PHE A 170 -1.76 20.92 -10.02
C PHE A 170 -1.41 21.33 -11.44
N HIS A 171 -1.85 20.55 -12.43
CA HIS A 171 -1.70 20.86 -13.84
C HIS A 171 -3.09 21.08 -14.44
N GLU A 172 -3.24 22.10 -15.29
CA GLU A 172 -4.45 22.23 -16.10
C GLU A 172 -4.58 21.01 -17.03
N PRO A 173 -5.79 20.50 -17.28
CA PRO A 173 -5.98 19.44 -18.27
C PRO A 173 -5.46 19.92 -19.62
N LEU A 174 -4.56 19.15 -20.24
CA LEU A 174 -4.16 19.35 -21.64
C LEU A 174 -5.34 19.12 -22.59
#